data_AF-A0A7X7RHW7-F1
#
_entry.id   AF-A0A7X7RHW7-F1
#
_cell.length_a   1.000
_cell.length_b   1.000
_cell.length_c   1.000
_cell.angle_alpha   90.00
_cell.angle_beta   90.00
_cell.angle_gamma   90.00
#
_symmetry.space_group_name_H-M   'P 1'
#
loop_
_entity.id
_entity.type
_entity.pdbx_description
1 polymer ?
#
loop_
_entity_poly.entity_id
_entity_poly.type
_entity_poly.pdbx_seq_one_letter_code
_entity_poly.pdbx_strand_id
1 'polypeptide(L)'
;RSWRLNQRLDPGTNPPAVQAIIDTAGPGLAATKLLGAGGGGYLLMLARDEQAAADIQARLAQAPPNPRARLVTPTLSATGLQVTRS
;
A
#
# COMPACT_ATOMS: atom_id res chain seq x y z
N ARG A 1 -10.61 2.29 -9.55
CA ARG A 1 -10.69 1.95 -11.00
C ARG A 1 -9.32 1.70 -11.61
N SER A 2 -8.35 2.63 -11.49
CA SER A 2 -6.98 2.47 -12.04
C SER A 2 -6.32 1.13 -11.68
N TRP A 3 -6.39 0.66 -10.43
CA TRP A 3 -5.79 -0.62 -10.02
C TRP A 3 -6.23 -1.83 -10.88
N ARG A 4 -7.53 -1.95 -11.14
CA ARG A 4 -8.09 -3.03 -11.98
C ARG A 4 -7.68 -2.90 -13.44
N LEU A 5 -7.53 -1.66 -13.94
CA LEU A 5 -7.09 -1.42 -15.31
C LEU A 5 -5.61 -1.77 -15.48
N ASN A 6 -4.76 -1.39 -14.53
CA ASN A 6 -3.33 -1.72 -14.59
C ASN A 6 -3.09 -3.24 -14.58
N GLN A 7 -3.80 -3.99 -13.74
CA GLN A 7 -3.72 -5.46 -13.73
C GLN A 7 -4.16 -6.12 -15.03
N ARG A 8 -5.11 -5.52 -15.75
CA ARG A 8 -5.54 -6.01 -17.06
C ARG A 8 -4.52 -5.71 -18.15
N LEU A 9 -3.77 -4.61 -18.02
CA LEU A 9 -2.71 -4.24 -18.95
C LEU A 9 -1.44 -5.07 -18.72
N ASP A 10 -1.09 -5.30 -17.46
CA ASP A 10 0.07 -6.08 -17.05
C ASP A 10 -0.27 -6.92 -15.80
N PRO A 11 -0.37 -8.27 -15.95
CA PRO A 11 -0.57 -9.18 -14.82
C PRO A 11 0.51 -9.06 -13.75
N GLY A 12 1.72 -8.64 -14.12
CA GLY A 12 2.83 -8.40 -13.22
C GLY A 12 2.55 -7.32 -12.17
N THR A 13 1.57 -6.44 -12.41
CA THR A 13 1.17 -5.36 -11.48
C THR A 13 0.64 -5.88 -10.13
N ASN A 14 0.14 -7.13 -10.07
CA ASN A 14 -0.36 -7.74 -8.83
C ASN A 14 0.05 -9.21 -8.72
N PRO A 15 1.30 -9.49 -8.33
CA PRO A 15 1.74 -10.87 -8.12
C PRO A 15 0.99 -11.49 -6.91
N PRO A 16 0.90 -12.82 -6.80
CA PRO A 16 0.14 -13.50 -5.74
C PRO A 16 0.51 -13.07 -4.32
N ALA A 17 1.79 -12.77 -4.06
CA ALA A 17 2.24 -12.28 -2.77
C ALA A 17 1.67 -10.90 -2.39
N VAL A 18 1.43 -10.02 -3.38
CA VAL A 18 0.78 -8.72 -3.16
C VAL A 18 -0.70 -8.91 -2.92
N GLN A 19 -1.36 -9.79 -3.68
CA GLN A 19 -2.77 -10.11 -3.46
C GLN A 19 -3.01 -10.68 -2.06
N ALA A 20 -2.13 -11.55 -1.56
CA ALA A 20 -2.22 -12.08 -0.19
C ALA A 20 -2.18 -10.98 0.89
N ILE A 21 -1.38 -9.92 0.69
CA ILE A 21 -1.35 -8.77 1.60
C ILE A 21 -2.68 -8.00 1.53
N ILE A 22 -3.23 -7.82 0.33
CA ILE A 22 -4.53 -7.17 0.13
C ILE A 22 -5.66 -7.97 0.79
N ASP A 23 -5.61 -9.30 0.70
CA ASP A 23 -6.60 -10.18 1.32
C ASP A 23 -6.53 -10.11 2.86
N THR A 24 -5.32 -10.06 3.45
CA THR A 24 -5.12 -9.84 4.89
C THR A 24 -5.67 -8.49 5.37
N ALA A 25 -5.60 -7.44 4.54
CA ALA A 25 -6.21 -6.15 4.88
C ALA A 25 -7.73 -6.31 5.06
N GLY A 26 -8.39 -7.15 4.26
CA GLY A 26 -9.75 -7.63 4.55
C GLY A 26 -10.84 -6.55 4.50
N PRO A 27 -11.94 -6.72 5.28
CA PRO A 27 -13.06 -5.81 5.26
C PRO A 27 -12.67 -4.37 5.65
N GLY A 28 -13.30 -3.40 4.98
CA GLY A 28 -13.04 -1.97 5.22
C GLY A 28 -11.96 -1.36 4.32
N LEU A 29 -11.23 -2.17 3.53
CA LEU A 29 -10.36 -1.67 2.48
C LEU A 29 -11.21 -1.10 1.32
N ALA A 30 -11.13 0.20 1.09
CA ALA A 30 -11.90 0.88 0.04
C ALA A 30 -11.16 0.93 -1.30
N ALA A 31 -9.83 1.10 -1.26
CA ALA A 31 -8.98 1.09 -2.44
C ALA A 31 -7.55 0.71 -2.10
N THR A 32 -6.84 0.17 -3.09
CA THR A 32 -5.40 -0.10 -2.97
C THR A 32 -4.70 0.06 -4.32
N LYS A 33 -3.39 0.27 -4.28
CA LYS A 33 -2.51 0.29 -5.45
C LYS A 33 -1.07 -0.02 -5.05
N LEU A 34 -0.44 -0.95 -5.77
CA LEU A 34 1.02 -1.12 -5.73
C LEU A 34 1.66 0.07 -6.45
N LEU A 35 2.53 0.79 -5.74
CA LEU A 35 3.21 1.98 -6.27
C LEU A 35 4.48 1.58 -7.03
N GLY A 36 4.86 2.37 -8.04
CA GLY A 36 6.04 2.11 -8.86
C GLY A 36 5.78 1.19 -10.05
N ALA A 37 6.82 0.47 -10.48
CA ALA A 37 6.83 -0.30 -11.74
C ALA A 37 6.10 -1.66 -11.68
N GLY A 38 5.64 -2.10 -10.50
CA GLY A 38 4.79 -3.29 -10.38
C GLY A 38 5.43 -4.57 -9.81
N GLY A 39 6.70 -4.56 -9.37
CA GLY A 39 7.37 -5.78 -8.85
C GLY A 39 7.59 -5.84 -7.33
N GLY A 40 7.16 -4.82 -6.59
CA GLY A 40 7.43 -4.67 -5.15
C GLY A 40 7.43 -3.20 -4.72
N GLY A 41 7.81 -2.92 -3.48
CA GLY A 41 7.87 -1.55 -2.92
C GLY A 41 6.69 -1.26 -2.00
N TYR A 42 6.08 -0.08 -2.15
CA TYR A 42 5.00 0.38 -1.29
C TYR A 42 3.63 0.02 -1.86
N LEU A 43 2.80 -0.61 -1.02
CA LEU A 43 1.38 -0.81 -1.28
C LEU A 43 0.60 0.31 -0.58
N LEU A 44 -0.02 1.19 -1.36
CA LEU A 44 -0.91 2.22 -0.83
C LEU A 44 -2.27 1.59 -0.56
N MET A 45 -2.80 1.78 0.64
CA MET A 45 -4.13 1.33 1.05
C MET A 45 -4.94 2.51 1.55
N LEU A 46 -6.19 2.57 1.14
CA LEU A 46 -7.18 3.54 1.61
C LEU A 46 -8.30 2.75 2.29
N ALA A 47 -8.46 2.96 3.59
CA ALA A 47 -9.59 2.44 4.35
C ALA A 47 -10.84 3.27 4.07
N ARG A 48 -12.00 2.68 4.34
CA ARG A 48 -13.31 3.34 4.29
C ARG A 48 -13.41 4.49 5.30
N ASP A 49 -12.85 4.29 6.49
CA ASP A 49 -12.90 5.20 7.63
C ASP A 49 -11.72 4.91 8.57
N GLU A 50 -11.62 5.68 9.66
CA GLU A 50 -10.52 5.60 10.62
C GLU A 50 -10.50 4.27 11.39
N GLN A 51 -11.68 3.75 11.77
CA GLN A 51 -11.77 2.47 12.48
C GLN A 51 -11.30 1.32 11.59
N ALA A 52 -11.76 1.30 10.33
CA ALA A 52 -11.28 0.34 9.34
C ALA A 52 -9.77 0.46 9.11
N ALA A 53 -9.21 1.67 9.15
CA ALA A 53 -7.76 1.86 9.04
C ALA A 53 -7.02 1.21 10.22
N ALA A 54 -7.49 1.41 11.45
CA ALA A 54 -6.93 0.79 12.65
C ALA A 54 -7.02 -0.75 12.59
N ASP A 55 -8.17 -1.28 12.17
CA ASP A 55 -8.39 -2.72 12.04
C ASP A 55 -7.48 -3.36 10.97
N ILE A 56 -7.32 -2.69 9.82
CA ILE A 56 -6.40 -3.12 8.75
C ILE A 56 -4.96 -3.14 9.27
N GLN A 57 -4.52 -2.09 9.97
CA GLN A 57 -3.17 -2.01 10.54
C GLN A 57 -2.93 -3.14 11.54
N ALA A 58 -3.90 -3.43 12.41
CA ALA A 58 -3.81 -4.52 13.37
C ALA A 58 -3.66 -5.89 12.69
N ARG A 59 -4.48 -6.19 11.67
CA ARG A 59 -4.38 -7.45 10.90
C ARG A 59 -3.03 -7.60 10.21
N LEU A 60 -2.54 -6.54 9.56
CA LEU A 60 -1.25 -6.56 8.87
C LEU A 60 -0.06 -6.67 9.83
N ALA A 61 -0.16 -6.11 11.04
CA ALA A 61 0.86 -6.23 12.06
C ALA A 61 0.93 -7.65 12.66
N GLN A 62 -0.21 -8.34 12.75
CA GLN A 62 -0.27 -9.73 13.24
C GLN A 62 0.22 -10.76 12.21
N ALA A 63 0.08 -10.46 10.92
CA ALA A 63 0.49 -11.33 9.82
C ALA A 63 1.39 -10.59 8.81
N PRO A 64 2.61 -10.16 9.20
CA PRO A 64 3.50 -9.44 8.31
C PRO A 64 3.96 -10.36 7.16
N PRO A 65 3.99 -9.88 5.90
CA PRO A 65 4.40 -10.71 4.76
C PRO A 65 5.87 -11.12 4.80
N ASN A 66 6.71 -10.39 5.55
CA ASN A 66 8.10 -10.73 5.83
C ASN A 66 8.62 -9.94 7.05
N PRO A 67 9.77 -10.31 7.65
CA PRO A 67 10.30 -9.64 8.85
C PRO A 67 10.65 -8.15 8.68
N ARG A 68 10.80 -7.68 7.43
CA ARG A 68 11.13 -6.28 7.11
C ARG A 68 9.91 -5.45 6.73
N ALA A 69 8.70 -6.01 6.77
CA ALA A 69 7.48 -5.27 6.50
C ALA A 69 7.31 -4.10 7.48
N ARG A 70 6.85 -2.96 6.97
CA ARG A 70 6.60 -1.75 7.77
C ARG A 70 5.26 -1.16 7.35
N LEU A 71 4.49 -0.74 8.35
CA LEU A 71 3.35 0.14 8.14
C LEU A 71 3.86 1.59 8.22
N VAL A 72 3.53 2.38 7.21
CA VAL A 72 3.99 3.76 7.09
C VAL A 72 2.78 4.65 6.88
N THR A 73 2.61 5.64 7.75
CA THR A 73 1.59 6.69 7.57
C THR A 73 2.15 7.72 6.58
N PRO A 74 1.58 7.84 5.36
CA PRO A 74 2.08 8.78 4.38
C PRO A 74 1.75 10.22 4.80
N THR A 75 2.70 11.13 4.59
CA THR A 75 2.50 12.58 4.69
C THR A 75 2.81 13.24 3.35
N LEU A 76 2.16 14.36 3.07
CA LEU A 76 2.42 15.15 1.87
C LEU A 76 3.42 16.25 2.22
N SER A 77 4.58 16.24 1.57
CA SER A 77 5.51 17.36 1.63
C SER A 77 4.98 18.51 0.76
N ALA A 78 5.05 19.74 1.27
CA ALA A 78 4.77 20.95 0.51
C ALA A 78 6.03 21.51 -0.19
N THR A 79 7.20 20.92 0.06
CA THR A 79 8.49 21.34 -0.52
C THR A 79 9.15 20.21 -1.29
N GLY A 80 9.88 20.59 -2.36
CA GLY A 80 10.73 19.69 -3.15
C GLY A 80 12.19 19.71 -2.66
N LEU A 81 13.14 19.64 -3.60
CA LEU A 81 14.56 19.73 -3.28
C LEU A 81 14.90 21.08 -2.62
N GLN A 82 15.55 21.04 -1.46
CA GLN A 82 16.06 22.21 -0.75
C GLN A 82 17.59 22.06 -0.58
N VAL A 83 18.35 23.10 -0.95
CA VAL A 83 19.82 23.12 -0.85
C VAL A 83 20.22 24.32 0.00
N THR A 84 20.97 24.08 1.08
CA THR A 84 21.55 25.13 1.94
C THR A 84 23.06 25.17 1.77
N ARG A 85 23.64 26.37 1.71
CA ARG A 85 25.10 26.59 1.63
C ARG A 85 25.55 27.35 2.88
N SER A 86 26.67 26.96 3.46
CA SER A 86 27.34 27.62 4.59
C SER A 86 28.07 28.88 4.14
#